data_AF-A0A2N9XSB6-F1
#
_entry.id   AF-A0A2N9XSB6-F1
#
_cell.length_a   1.000
_cell.length_b   1.000
_cell.length_c   1.000
_cell.angle_alpha   90.00
_cell.angle_beta   90.00
_cell.angle_gamma   90.00
#
_symmetry.space_group_name_H-M   'P 1'
#
loop_
_entity.id
_entity.type
_entity.pdbx_description
1 polymer ?
#
loop_
_entity_poly.entity_id
_entity_poly.type
_entity_poly.pdbx_seq_one_letter_code
_entity_poly.pdbx_strand_id
1 'polypeptide(L)'
;MKLMANVILILKERDTMQIHRAKPKLLLLTGLSILLTGCSISDWYNGYYAERTAIIKAHKERDAYYNAESPEMKELRKKNDAYCTELASRPENRVVERGYKNRVFNEAMYRVCMRERGTPTFSTYESMQEAKRRAERRARGEIIPEYW
;
A
#
# COMPACT_ATOMS: atom_id res chain seq x y z
N MET A 1 -50.31 -39.86 -40.57
CA MET A 1 -50.16 -39.69 -39.10
C MET A 1 -48.87 -40.29 -38.53
N LYS A 2 -48.46 -41.52 -38.88
CA LYS A 2 -47.21 -42.15 -38.36
C LYS A 2 -45.91 -41.35 -38.65
N LEU A 3 -45.80 -40.70 -39.81
CA LEU A 3 -44.61 -39.93 -40.18
C LEU A 3 -44.41 -38.70 -39.29
N MET A 4 -45.48 -37.96 -38.99
CA MET A 4 -45.44 -36.75 -38.15
C MET A 4 -45.06 -37.09 -36.70
N ALA A 5 -45.54 -38.23 -36.17
CA ALA A 5 -45.21 -38.68 -34.82
C ALA A 5 -43.71 -39.04 -34.69
N ASN A 6 -43.12 -39.69 -35.70
CA ASN A 6 -41.70 -40.01 -35.70
C ASN A 6 -40.82 -38.76 -35.80
N VAL A 7 -41.22 -37.75 -36.58
CA VAL A 7 -40.47 -36.49 -36.68
C VAL A 7 -40.48 -35.75 -35.34
N ILE A 8 -41.62 -35.69 -34.64
CA ILE A 8 -41.73 -35.04 -33.32
C ILE A 8 -40.88 -35.77 -32.26
N LEU A 9 -40.85 -37.11 -32.28
CA LEU A 9 -40.00 -37.91 -31.39
C LEU A 9 -38.51 -37.64 -31.62
N ILE A 10 -38.05 -37.62 -32.88
CA ILE A 10 -36.65 -37.38 -33.23
C ILE A 10 -36.22 -35.95 -32.83
N LEU A 11 -37.07 -34.96 -33.04
CA LEU A 11 -36.78 -33.57 -32.63
C LEU A 11 -36.68 -33.47 -31.10
N LYS A 12 -37.60 -34.10 -30.35
CA LYS A 12 -37.58 -34.11 -28.89
C LYS A 12 -36.35 -34.83 -28.31
N GLU A 13 -35.96 -35.95 -28.91
CA GLU A 13 -34.77 -36.71 -28.51
C GLU A 13 -33.46 -35.96 -28.82
N ARG A 14 -33.42 -35.22 -29.93
CA ARG A 14 -32.29 -34.35 -30.28
C ARG A 14 -32.17 -33.17 -29.32
N ASP A 15 -33.27 -32.54 -28.92
CA ASP A 15 -33.28 -31.44 -27.95
C ASP A 15 -32.87 -31.87 -26.54
N THR A 16 -33.36 -33.02 -26.05
CA THR A 16 -32.94 -33.54 -24.73
C THR A 16 -31.46 -33.90 -24.72
N MET A 17 -30.92 -34.44 -25.82
CA MET A 17 -29.50 -34.76 -25.97
C MET A 17 -28.62 -33.50 -26.04
N GLN A 18 -29.08 -32.44 -26.72
CA GLN A 18 -28.43 -31.12 -26.74
C GLN A 18 -28.37 -30.50 -25.32
N ILE A 19 -29.50 -30.52 -24.60
CA ILE A 19 -29.61 -29.99 -23.23
C ILE A 19 -28.72 -30.79 -22.27
N HIS A 20 -28.70 -32.13 -22.36
CA HIS A 20 -27.83 -32.97 -21.54
C HIS A 20 -26.34 -32.71 -21.78
N ARG A 21 -25.95 -32.35 -23.01
CA ARG A 21 -24.55 -32.04 -23.35
C ARG A 21 -24.14 -30.61 -22.97
N ALA A 22 -25.09 -29.66 -22.94
CA ALA A 22 -24.85 -28.27 -22.59
C ALA A 22 -24.77 -28.02 -21.07
N LYS A 23 -25.56 -28.73 -20.26
CA LYS A 23 -25.58 -28.62 -18.78
C LYS A 23 -24.21 -28.79 -18.10
N PRO A 24 -23.42 -29.84 -18.39
CA PRO A 24 -22.10 -30.00 -17.75
C PRO A 24 -21.10 -28.95 -18.22
N LYS A 25 -21.19 -28.49 -19.48
CA LYS A 25 -20.34 -27.40 -19.99
C LYS A 25 -20.64 -26.08 -19.31
N LEU A 26 -21.92 -25.78 -19.07
CA LEU A 26 -22.33 -24.58 -18.35
C LEU A 26 -21.83 -24.60 -16.90
N LEU A 27 -21.96 -25.75 -16.20
CA LEU A 27 -21.44 -25.92 -14.83
C LEU A 27 -19.92 -25.78 -14.74
N LEU A 28 -19.19 -26.31 -15.72
CA LEU A 28 -17.74 -26.15 -15.78
C LEU A 28 -17.33 -24.69 -16.03
N LEU A 29 -18.02 -23.99 -16.94
CA LEU A 29 -17.76 -22.58 -17.23
C LEU A 29 -18.09 -21.67 -16.05
N THR A 30 -19.22 -21.89 -15.37
CA THR A 30 -19.57 -21.12 -14.16
C THR A 30 -18.62 -21.41 -13.01
N GLY A 31 -18.27 -22.69 -12.79
CA GLY A 31 -17.30 -23.08 -11.77
C GLY A 31 -15.92 -22.46 -12.00
N LEU A 32 -15.41 -22.50 -13.24
CA LEU A 32 -14.13 -21.89 -13.60
C LEU A 32 -14.16 -20.37 -13.45
N SER A 33 -15.27 -19.72 -13.80
CA SER A 33 -15.45 -18.27 -13.67
C SER A 33 -15.43 -17.80 -12.21
N ILE A 34 -16.07 -18.56 -11.31
CA ILE A 34 -16.08 -18.27 -9.87
C ILE A 34 -14.67 -18.46 -9.26
N LEU A 35 -13.95 -19.51 -9.67
CA LEU A 35 -12.60 -19.77 -9.15
C LEU A 35 -11.59 -18.70 -9.62
N LEU A 36 -11.65 -18.29 -10.88
CA LEU A 36 -10.76 -17.27 -11.43
C LEU A 36 -11.03 -15.88 -10.85
N THR A 37 -12.29 -15.52 -10.60
CA THR A 37 -12.64 -14.24 -9.96
C THR A 37 -12.40 -14.27 -8.45
N GLY A 38 -12.55 -15.43 -7.79
CA GLY A 38 -12.34 -15.59 -6.35
C GLY A 38 -10.93 -15.26 -5.88
N CYS A 39 -9.88 -15.66 -6.63
CA CYS A 39 -8.50 -15.30 -6.32
C CYS A 39 -8.26 -13.78 -6.40
N SER A 40 -8.84 -13.10 -7.39
CA SER A 40 -8.70 -11.64 -7.52
C SER A 40 -9.36 -10.87 -6.36
N ILE A 41 -10.49 -11.39 -5.85
CA ILE A 41 -11.22 -10.79 -4.74
C ILE A 41 -10.49 -11.06 -3.42
N SER A 42 -9.93 -12.25 -3.21
CA SER A 42 -9.16 -12.56 -2.01
C SER A 42 -7.87 -11.74 -1.95
N ASP A 43 -7.16 -11.58 -3.07
CA ASP A 43 -5.93 -10.79 -3.12
C ASP A 43 -6.21 -9.30 -2.92
N TRP A 44 -7.30 -8.79 -3.50
CA TRP A 44 -7.76 -7.41 -3.26
C TRP A 44 -8.19 -7.21 -1.79
N TYR A 45 -8.95 -8.13 -1.23
CA TYR A 45 -9.39 -8.06 0.17
C TYR A 45 -8.18 -8.14 1.12
N ASN A 46 -7.33 -9.14 0.97
CA ASN A 46 -6.13 -9.30 1.78
C ASN A 46 -5.17 -8.10 1.63
N GLY A 47 -4.98 -7.60 0.41
CA GLY A 47 -4.18 -6.41 0.14
C GLY A 47 -4.75 -5.17 0.81
N TYR A 48 -6.06 -4.92 0.67
CA TYR A 48 -6.74 -3.77 1.26
C TYR A 48 -6.66 -3.78 2.80
N TYR A 49 -6.88 -4.93 3.45
CA TYR A 49 -6.76 -5.02 4.91
C TYR A 49 -5.31 -5.03 5.39
N ALA A 50 -4.37 -5.60 4.63
CA ALA A 50 -2.94 -5.52 4.92
C ALA A 50 -2.45 -4.06 4.86
N GLU A 51 -2.85 -3.32 3.84
CA GLU A 51 -2.54 -1.90 3.71
C GLU A 51 -3.18 -1.08 4.85
N ARG A 52 -4.46 -1.32 5.13
CA ARG A 52 -5.17 -0.64 6.23
C ARG A 52 -4.52 -0.90 7.59
N THR A 53 -4.13 -2.15 7.87
CA THR A 53 -3.45 -2.50 9.12
C THR A 53 -2.05 -1.88 9.19
N ALA A 54 -1.31 -1.82 8.08
CA ALA A 54 -0.04 -1.13 7.99
C ALA A 54 -0.19 0.39 8.26
N ILE A 55 -1.20 1.04 7.67
CA ILE A 55 -1.50 2.47 7.92
C ILE A 55 -1.85 2.71 9.39
N ILE A 56 -2.71 1.89 9.98
CA ILE A 56 -3.08 1.99 11.40
C ILE A 56 -1.84 1.84 12.28
N LYS A 57 -0.97 0.88 11.96
CA LYS A 57 0.27 0.64 12.69
C LYS A 57 1.21 1.86 12.60
N ALA A 58 1.42 2.40 11.40
CA ALA A 58 2.25 3.57 11.18
C ALA A 58 1.74 4.80 11.95
N HIS A 59 0.42 5.01 12.00
CA HIS A 59 -0.17 6.06 12.82
C HIS A 59 0.10 5.85 14.31
N LYS A 60 -0.11 4.64 14.82
CA LYS A 60 0.16 4.31 16.23
C LYS A 60 1.62 4.53 16.61
N GLU A 61 2.55 4.12 15.76
CA GLU A 61 3.99 4.29 16.00
C GLU A 61 4.40 5.76 15.96
N ARG A 62 3.85 6.54 15.03
CA ARG A 62 4.04 7.98 14.95
C ARG A 62 3.52 8.69 16.20
N ASP A 63 2.32 8.33 16.63
CA ASP A 63 1.70 8.95 17.80
C ASP A 63 2.46 8.57 19.08
N ALA A 64 2.90 7.30 19.21
CA ALA A 64 3.75 6.86 20.31
C ALA A 64 5.07 7.63 20.37
N TYR A 65 5.71 7.89 19.22
CA TYR A 65 6.94 8.66 19.12
C TYR A 65 6.78 10.08 19.69
N TYR A 66 5.78 10.84 19.24
CA TYR A 66 5.56 12.21 19.73
C TYR A 66 4.99 12.25 21.16
N ASN A 67 4.21 11.23 21.56
CA ASN A 67 3.69 11.14 22.92
C ASN A 67 4.77 10.82 23.95
N ALA A 68 5.82 10.09 23.56
CA ALA A 68 6.96 9.78 24.43
C ALA A 68 7.91 10.97 24.67
N GLU A 69 7.76 12.07 23.92
CA GLU A 69 8.59 13.27 24.13
C GLU A 69 8.29 13.95 25.47
N SER A 70 9.36 14.37 26.16
CA SER A 70 9.22 15.19 27.38
C SER A 70 8.59 16.55 27.06
N PRO A 71 8.02 17.25 28.06
CA PRO A 71 7.50 18.61 27.86
C PRO A 71 8.55 19.56 27.28
N GLU A 72 9.80 19.49 27.74
CA GLU A 72 10.91 20.31 27.24
C GLU A 72 11.22 20.01 25.77
N MET A 73 11.19 18.73 25.38
CA MET A 73 11.39 18.31 24.00
C MET A 73 10.26 18.78 23.08
N LYS A 74 9.01 18.78 23.56
CA LYS A 74 7.87 19.31 22.80
C LYS A 74 7.99 20.81 22.57
N GLU A 75 8.43 21.57 23.56
CA GLU A 75 8.68 23.01 23.41
C GLU A 75 9.86 23.30 22.47
N LEU A 76 10.94 22.51 22.57
CA LEU A 76 12.06 22.60 21.63
C LEU A 76 11.58 22.29 20.20
N ARG A 77 10.78 21.25 20.01
CA ARG A 77 10.21 20.87 18.71
C ARG A 77 9.38 21.99 18.11
N LYS A 78 8.52 22.67 18.89
CA LYS A 78 7.74 23.82 18.40
C LYS A 78 8.62 24.94 17.87
N LYS A 79 9.68 25.30 18.62
CA LYS A 79 10.64 26.34 18.22
C LYS A 79 11.41 25.94 16.96
N ASN A 80 11.87 24.70 16.91
CA ASN A 80 12.58 24.15 15.75
C ASN A 80 11.67 24.06 14.53
N ASP A 81 10.43 23.62 14.70
CA ASP A 81 9.44 23.50 13.62
C ASP A 81 9.15 24.86 12.98
N ALA A 82 8.92 25.89 13.78
CA ALA A 82 8.72 27.25 13.29
C ALA A 82 9.93 27.74 12.47
N TYR A 83 11.14 27.61 13.03
CA TYR A 83 12.37 28.03 12.38
C TYR A 83 12.66 27.25 11.09
N CYS A 84 12.60 25.92 11.14
CA CYS A 84 12.90 25.04 10.01
C CYS A 84 11.85 25.19 8.90
N THR A 85 10.58 25.42 9.26
CA THR A 85 9.52 25.71 8.29
C THR A 85 9.74 27.04 7.60
N GLU A 86 10.08 28.10 8.35
CA GLU A 86 10.41 29.40 7.78
C GLU A 86 11.59 29.27 6.81
N LEU A 87 12.67 28.64 7.24
CA LEU A 87 13.87 28.40 6.44
C LEU A 87 13.52 27.67 5.13
N ALA A 88 12.74 26.59 5.19
CA ALA A 88 12.33 25.79 4.04
C ALA A 88 11.28 26.45 3.13
N SER A 89 10.61 27.48 3.62
CA SER A 89 9.61 28.25 2.86
C SER A 89 10.19 29.47 2.16
N ARG A 90 11.42 29.88 2.49
CA ARG A 90 12.06 31.06 1.88
C ARG A 90 12.17 30.89 0.36
N PRO A 91 11.88 31.93 -0.45
CA PRO A 91 11.88 31.84 -1.92
C PRO A 91 13.17 31.25 -2.52
N GLU A 92 14.33 31.58 -1.93
CA GLU A 92 15.65 31.09 -2.31
C GLU A 92 15.84 29.59 -2.06
N ASN A 93 15.15 29.04 -1.06
CA ASN A 93 15.31 27.65 -0.65
C ASN A 93 14.25 26.72 -1.25
N ARG A 94 13.17 27.27 -1.79
CA ARG A 94 12.11 26.48 -2.44
C ARG A 94 12.64 25.75 -3.67
N VAL A 95 12.24 24.48 -3.82
CA VAL A 95 12.73 23.59 -4.88
C VAL A 95 11.80 23.61 -6.09
N VAL A 96 12.35 23.36 -7.28
CA VAL A 96 11.55 23.21 -8.50
C VAL A 96 11.08 21.78 -8.59
N GLU A 97 9.76 21.58 -8.63
CA GLU A 97 9.16 20.24 -8.76
C GLU A 97 8.37 20.15 -10.07
N ARG A 98 8.50 19.02 -10.77
CA ARG A 98 7.82 18.79 -12.04
C ARG A 98 6.31 18.83 -11.82
N GLY A 99 5.61 19.66 -12.59
CA GLY A 99 4.14 19.83 -12.47
C GLY A 99 3.71 21.01 -11.61
N TYR A 100 4.64 21.69 -10.93
CA TYR A 100 4.34 22.87 -10.13
C TYR A 100 4.94 24.12 -10.78
N LYS A 101 4.07 25.06 -11.19
CA LYS A 101 4.48 26.34 -11.81
C LYS A 101 5.26 27.22 -10.83
N ASN A 102 4.94 27.14 -9.55
CA ASN A 102 5.64 27.81 -8.47
C ASN A 102 6.60 26.81 -7.81
N ARG A 103 7.75 27.30 -7.30
CA ARG A 103 8.65 26.48 -6.48
C ARG A 103 7.89 25.89 -5.28
N VAL A 104 8.25 24.73 -4.78
CA VAL A 104 7.57 24.07 -3.65
C VAL A 104 8.39 24.17 -2.37
N PHE A 105 7.76 23.85 -1.25
CA PHE A 105 8.43 23.76 0.05
C PHE A 105 9.61 22.79 0.00
N ASN A 106 10.74 23.16 0.58
CA ASN A 106 11.92 22.30 0.60
C ASN A 106 11.85 21.29 1.76
N GLU A 107 11.13 20.20 1.53
CA GLU A 107 10.93 19.17 2.55
C GLU A 107 12.24 18.51 3.01
N ALA A 108 13.19 18.29 2.08
CA ALA A 108 14.48 17.72 2.41
C ALA A 108 15.25 18.61 3.41
N MET A 109 15.28 19.93 3.15
CA MET A 109 15.94 20.87 4.05
C MET A 109 15.23 20.97 5.40
N TYR A 110 13.90 20.95 5.43
CA TYR A 110 13.13 20.91 6.68
C TYR A 110 13.50 19.68 7.53
N ARG A 111 13.51 18.48 6.93
CA ARG A 111 13.84 17.23 7.65
C ARG A 111 15.27 17.26 8.20
N VAL A 112 16.24 17.75 7.42
CA VAL A 112 17.64 17.91 7.84
C VAL A 112 17.75 18.90 9.00
N CYS A 113 17.12 20.07 8.88
CA CYS A 113 17.10 21.09 9.92
C CYS A 113 16.52 20.56 11.24
N MET A 114 15.37 19.88 11.19
CA MET A 114 14.73 19.30 12.37
C MET A 114 15.63 18.27 13.07
N ARG A 115 16.31 17.41 12.28
CA ARG A 115 17.26 16.41 12.79
C ARG A 115 18.48 17.05 13.45
N GLU A 116 19.11 18.01 12.80
CA GLU A 116 20.33 18.66 13.30
C GLU A 116 20.06 19.50 14.54
N ARG A 117 18.84 20.01 14.70
CA ARG A 117 18.40 20.73 15.90
C ARG A 117 17.88 19.82 17.01
N GLY A 118 18.05 18.50 16.87
CA GLY A 118 17.76 17.51 17.92
C GLY A 118 16.29 17.09 18.02
N THR A 119 15.43 17.47 17.08
CA THR A 119 14.01 17.12 17.06
C THR A 119 13.61 16.46 15.74
N PRO A 120 14.22 15.32 15.36
CA PRO A 120 13.96 14.68 14.07
C PRO A 120 12.47 14.40 13.88
N THR A 121 12.02 14.45 12.63
CA THR A 121 10.66 14.01 12.28
C THR A 121 10.53 12.50 12.51
N PHE A 122 9.29 12.00 12.68
CA PHE A 122 9.06 10.57 12.84
C PHE A 122 9.68 9.72 11.71
N SER A 123 9.53 10.13 10.44
CA SER A 123 10.10 9.40 9.30
C SER A 123 11.63 9.41 9.30
N THR A 124 12.24 10.54 9.71
CA THR A 124 13.69 10.63 9.89
C THR A 124 14.17 9.72 11.02
N TYR A 125 13.47 9.71 12.16
CA TYR A 125 13.75 8.82 13.28
C TYR A 125 13.65 7.35 12.86
N GLU A 126 12.59 6.95 12.17
CA GLU A 126 12.37 5.59 11.68
C GLU A 126 13.52 5.13 10.77
N SER A 127 13.90 5.98 9.81
CA SER A 127 15.02 5.71 8.89
C SER A 127 16.35 5.52 9.66
N MET A 128 16.59 6.34 10.68
CA MET A 128 17.77 6.21 11.54
C MET A 128 17.76 4.91 12.36
N GLN A 129 16.59 4.51 12.88
CA GLN A 129 16.46 3.24 13.61
C GLN A 129 16.67 2.04 12.70
N GLU A 130 16.18 2.10 11.47
CA GLU A 130 16.42 1.04 10.49
C GLU A 130 17.91 0.94 10.14
N ALA A 131 18.58 2.06 9.88
CA ALA A 131 20.02 2.10 9.64
C ALA A 131 20.81 1.52 10.82
N LYS A 132 20.41 1.85 12.06
CA LYS A 132 21.01 1.30 13.29
C LYS A 132 20.83 -0.21 13.38
N ARG A 133 19.60 -0.72 13.18
CA ARG A 133 19.32 -2.18 13.18
C ARG A 133 20.12 -2.90 12.10
N ARG A 134 20.25 -2.32 10.91
CA ARG A 134 21.10 -2.86 9.84
C ARG A 134 22.56 -2.89 10.26
N ALA A 135 23.09 -1.83 10.86
CA ALA A 135 24.47 -1.80 11.35
C ALA A 135 24.72 -2.88 12.43
N GLU A 136 23.79 -3.07 13.37
CA GLU A 136 23.88 -4.12 14.40
C GLU A 136 23.86 -5.53 13.79
N ARG A 137 23.01 -5.77 12.79
CA ARG A 137 22.99 -7.04 12.04
C ARG A 137 24.30 -7.31 11.32
N ARG A 138 24.88 -6.29 10.65
CA ARG A 138 26.21 -6.40 10.01
C ARG A 138 27.29 -6.71 11.04
N ALA A 139 27.24 -6.07 12.23
CA ALA A 139 28.18 -6.32 13.31
C ALA A 139 28.10 -7.77 13.86
N ARG A 140 26.92 -8.42 13.75
CA ARG A 140 26.73 -9.84 14.07
C ARG A 140 27.15 -10.80 12.94
N GLY A 141 27.63 -10.28 11.81
CA GLY A 141 28.02 -11.08 10.64
C GLY A 141 26.84 -11.56 9.79
N GLU A 142 25.64 -10.99 9.96
CA GLU A 142 24.51 -11.31 9.08
C GLU A 142 24.70 -10.68 7.70
N ILE A 143 24.47 -11.47 6.63
CA ILE A 143 24.43 -10.96 5.26
C ILE A 143 23.15 -10.14 5.10
N ILE A 144 23.28 -8.84 4.88
CA ILE A 144 22.15 -7.94 4.62
C ILE A 144 22.10 -7.64 3.12
N PRO A 145 21.04 -8.06 2.41
CA PRO A 145 20.88 -7.70 1.01
C PRO A 145 20.73 -6.17 0.88
N GLU A 146 21.57 -5.57 0.04
CA GLU A 146 21.47 -4.15 -0.32
C GLU A 146 20.52 -4.02 -1.51
N TYR A 147 19.30 -3.60 -1.23
CA TYR A 147 18.36 -3.21 -2.28
C TYR A 147 18.63 -1.73 -2.63
N TRP A 148 19.02 -1.49 -3.88
CA TRP A 148 19.25 -0.17 -4.47
C TRP A 148 17.97 0.36 -5.11
#